data_AF-A0A6J2Y585-F1
#
_entry.id   AF-A0A6J2Y585-F1
#
_cell.length_a   1.000
_cell.length_b   1.000
_cell.length_c   1.000
_cell.angle_alpha   90.00
_cell.angle_beta   90.00
_cell.angle_gamma   90.00
#
_symmetry.space_group_name_H-M   'P 1'
#
loop_
_entity.id
_entity.type
_entity.pdbx_description
1 polymer ?
#
loop_
_entity_poly.entity_id
_entity_poly.type
_entity_poly.pdbx_seq_one_letter_code
_entity_poly.pdbx_strand_id
1 'polypeptide(L)'
;MALIDLEVNILAYSWAKCLKDSSKPVRSRDHSRFLDVPGRIYTAKKQCEVLLRDKDAVIAPSQQLSEICYNLQCKTPHRSGFYFAGPALDGTPCGSGKYCYGGHCSSRQLPKPVQVTPGGWSSWMKSSCSSGCLSNAKGIQMSTRECNNPPPKNTDQGCEGTNRQFNFCKDDK
;
A
#
# COMPACT_ATOMS: atom_id res chain seq x y z
N MET A 1 44.94 18.84 12.14
CA MET A 1 43.55 18.38 12.25
C MET A 1 43.49 16.97 11.72
N ALA A 2 43.54 15.97 12.62
CA ALA A 2 43.39 14.58 12.23
C ALA A 2 41.90 14.28 12.12
N LEU A 3 41.45 13.92 10.91
CA LEU A 3 40.15 13.30 10.70
C LEU A 3 40.22 11.92 11.36
N ILE A 4 39.39 11.69 12.38
CA ILE A 4 39.27 10.39 13.02
C ILE A 4 38.41 9.53 12.10
N ASP A 5 39.01 8.53 11.45
CA ASP A 5 38.29 7.45 10.78
C ASP A 5 37.39 6.74 11.81
N LEU A 6 36.07 6.97 11.69
CA LEU A 6 35.04 6.31 12.49
C LEU A 6 34.59 4.99 11.82
N GLU A 7 35.53 4.18 11.34
CA GLU A 7 35.23 2.77 11.05
C GLU A 7 35.38 1.96 12.34
N VAL A 8 34.40 2.11 13.23
CA VAL A 8 34.28 1.29 14.44
C VAL A 8 34.02 -0.15 14.00
N ASN A 9 35.01 -1.03 14.15
CA ASN A 9 34.83 -2.46 13.95
C ASN A 9 34.01 -3.05 15.11
N ILE A 10 32.68 -2.93 15.02
CA ILE A 10 31.72 -3.38 16.04
C ILE A 10 31.92 -4.87 16.39
N LEU A 11 32.37 -5.69 15.43
CA LEU A 11 32.63 -7.12 15.63
C LEU A 11 33.88 -7.42 16.48
N ALA A 12 34.76 -6.43 16.69
CA ALA A 12 35.95 -6.55 17.53
C ALA A 12 35.64 -6.46 19.04
N TYR A 13 34.47 -5.94 19.41
CA TYR A 13 34.10 -5.74 20.81
C TYR A 13 33.67 -7.04 21.49
N SER A 14 34.06 -7.20 22.76
CA SER A 14 33.74 -8.38 23.58
C SER A 14 32.24 -8.55 23.84
N TRP A 15 31.48 -7.45 23.91
CA TRP A 15 30.02 -7.49 24.10
C TRP A 15 29.26 -7.97 22.85
N ALA A 16 29.87 -7.86 21.66
CA ALA A 16 29.25 -8.22 20.37
C ALA A 16 29.26 -9.75 20.09
N LYS A 17 29.41 -10.58 21.12
CA LYS A 17 29.49 -12.05 20.99
C LYS A 17 28.23 -12.66 20.37
N CYS A 18 27.05 -12.08 20.64
CA CYS A 18 25.75 -12.51 20.11
C CYS A 18 25.46 -12.02 18.67
N LEU A 19 26.42 -11.40 17.99
CA LEU A 19 26.34 -11.12 16.55
C LEU A 19 27.14 -12.15 15.73
N LYS A 20 27.84 -13.07 16.40
CA LYS A 20 28.73 -14.06 15.78
C LYS A 20 28.10 -15.45 15.71
N ASP A 21 26.98 -15.67 16.39
CA ASP A 21 26.20 -16.90 16.24
C ASP A 21 25.42 -16.90 14.92
N SER A 22 25.08 -18.10 14.44
CA SER A 22 24.30 -18.29 13.23
C SER A 22 22.92 -18.84 13.60
N SER A 23 21.88 -18.18 13.10
CA SER A 23 20.52 -18.67 13.24
C SER A 23 20.26 -19.82 12.27
N LYS A 24 19.45 -20.79 12.68
CA LYS A 24 18.92 -21.80 11.74
C LYS A 24 17.97 -21.10 10.76
N PRO A 25 18.13 -21.29 9.44
CA PRO A 25 17.28 -20.63 8.46
C PRO A 25 15.83 -21.09 8.64
N VAL A 26 14.96 -20.15 9.01
CA VAL A 26 13.52 -20.39 9.07
C VAL A 26 12.90 -19.91 7.78
N ARG A 27 12.39 -20.84 6.95
CA ARG A 27 11.88 -20.56 5.60
C ARG A 27 10.79 -19.47 5.56
N SER A 28 9.99 -19.32 6.63
CA SER A 28 8.95 -18.28 6.70
C SER A 28 9.49 -16.86 6.87
N ARG A 29 10.75 -16.71 7.34
CA ARG A 29 11.45 -15.44 7.56
C ARG A 29 12.56 -15.18 6.54
N ASP A 30 12.58 -15.94 5.44
CA ASP A 30 13.52 -15.69 4.36
C ASP A 30 13.04 -14.50 3.53
N HIS A 31 13.64 -13.33 3.79
CA HIS A 31 13.36 -12.09 3.07
C HIS A 31 14.06 -12.03 1.71
N SER A 32 15.01 -12.94 1.42
CA SER A 32 15.70 -13.04 0.13
C SER A 32 14.75 -13.32 -1.03
N ARG A 33 13.56 -13.89 -0.73
CA ARG A 33 12.47 -14.05 -1.70
C ARG A 33 12.02 -12.76 -2.37
N PHE A 34 12.35 -11.61 -1.79
CA PHE A 34 12.03 -10.28 -2.30
C PHE A 34 13.15 -9.67 -3.14
N LEU A 35 14.31 -10.34 -3.29
CA LEU A 35 15.43 -9.93 -4.16
C LEU A 35 15.88 -8.48 -3.91
N ASP A 36 15.92 -8.07 -2.64
CA ASP A 36 16.26 -6.70 -2.19
C ASP A 36 15.38 -5.58 -2.76
N VAL A 37 14.21 -5.93 -3.31
CA VAL A 37 13.23 -4.99 -3.89
C VAL A 37 11.83 -5.17 -3.29
N PRO A 38 11.67 -5.11 -1.96
CA PRO A 38 10.39 -5.39 -1.30
C PRO A 38 9.27 -4.43 -1.73
N GLY A 39 9.59 -3.23 -2.20
CA GLY A 39 8.65 -2.21 -2.69
C GLY A 39 7.81 -2.64 -3.90
N ARG A 40 8.20 -3.72 -4.59
CA ARG A 40 7.39 -4.32 -5.67
C ARG A 40 6.17 -5.09 -5.17
N ILE A 41 6.20 -5.55 -3.92
CA ILE A 41 5.12 -6.30 -3.29
C ILE A 41 4.43 -5.44 -2.24
N TYR A 42 5.23 -4.74 -1.44
CA TYR A 42 4.78 -3.69 -0.55
C TYR A 42 4.83 -2.36 -1.29
N THR A 43 3.90 -2.18 -2.22
CA THR A 43 3.78 -0.94 -3.01
C THR A 43 3.58 0.30 -2.11
N ALA A 44 3.65 1.50 -2.67
CA ALA A 44 3.54 2.74 -1.88
C ALA A 44 2.20 2.82 -1.13
N LYS A 45 1.08 2.43 -1.77
CA LYS A 45 -0.21 2.28 -1.11
C LYS A 45 -0.13 1.27 0.04
N LYS A 46 0.48 0.11 -0.18
CA LYS A 46 0.58 -0.93 0.86
C LYS A 46 1.39 -0.46 2.07
N GLN A 47 2.44 0.32 1.86
CA GLN A 47 3.22 0.95 2.91
C GLN A 47 2.35 1.92 3.74
N CYS A 48 1.51 2.74 3.09
CA CYS A 48 0.54 3.58 3.77
C CYS A 48 -0.53 2.80 4.56
N GLU A 49 -1.04 1.71 3.99
CA GLU A 49 -1.99 0.82 4.67
C GLU A 49 -1.42 0.23 5.95
N VAL A 50 -0.15 -0.19 5.91
CA VAL A 50 0.55 -0.74 7.09
C VAL A 50 0.81 0.35 8.14
N LEU A 51 1.31 1.53 7.71
CA LEU A 51 1.59 2.65 8.62
C LEU A 51 0.33 3.08 9.40
N LEU A 52 -0.76 3.29 8.67
CA LEU A 52 -2.00 3.82 9.24
C LEU A 52 -2.91 2.73 9.81
N ARG A 53 -2.61 1.46 9.54
CA ARG A 53 -3.44 0.29 9.85
C ARG A 53 -4.84 0.43 9.27
N ASP A 54 -4.89 0.85 8.01
CA ASP A 54 -6.12 1.22 7.33
C ASP A 54 -6.05 0.85 5.85
N LYS A 55 -7.03 0.08 5.35
CA LYS A 55 -7.03 -0.41 3.96
C LYS A 55 -7.36 0.69 2.94
N ASP A 56 -7.98 1.77 3.41
CA ASP A 56 -8.34 2.93 2.59
C ASP A 56 -7.26 4.01 2.61
N ALA A 57 -6.12 3.73 3.26
CA ALA A 57 -4.96 4.59 3.20
C ALA A 57 -4.34 4.58 1.79
N VAL A 58 -3.94 5.76 1.34
CA VAL A 58 -3.35 6.03 0.03
C VAL A 58 -2.17 6.98 0.15
N ILE A 59 -1.38 7.03 -0.91
CA ILE A 59 -0.36 8.06 -1.10
C ILE A 59 -1.07 9.42 -1.13
N ALA A 60 -0.47 10.44 -0.52
CA ALA A 60 -1.01 11.80 -0.52
C ALA A 60 -1.21 12.30 -1.97
N PRO A 61 -2.42 12.74 -2.38
CA PRO A 61 -2.68 13.13 -3.77
C PRO A 61 -1.85 14.32 -4.26
N SER A 62 -1.37 15.16 -3.34
CA SER A 62 -0.55 16.34 -3.62
C SER A 62 0.94 16.02 -3.77
N GLN A 63 1.38 14.79 -3.49
CA GLN A 63 2.79 14.43 -3.54
C GLN A 63 3.20 14.01 -4.94
N GLN A 64 4.32 14.55 -5.43
CA GLN A 64 4.94 14.09 -6.67
C GLN A 64 5.51 12.68 -6.50
N LEU A 65 5.26 11.81 -7.47
CA LEU A 65 5.61 10.39 -7.39
C LEU A 65 7.14 10.15 -7.28
N SER A 66 7.98 11.07 -7.77
CA SER A 66 9.44 10.98 -7.63
C SER A 66 9.93 11.15 -6.19
N GLU A 67 9.21 11.93 -5.38
CA GLU A 67 9.63 12.32 -4.03
C GLU A 67 9.31 11.26 -2.97
N ILE A 68 8.48 10.27 -3.32
CA ILE A 68 8.09 9.20 -2.38
C ILE A 68 9.31 8.39 -1.94
N CYS A 69 10.35 8.29 -2.78
CA CYS A 69 11.56 7.57 -2.45
C CYS A 69 12.31 8.21 -1.29
N TYR A 70 12.27 9.54 -1.18
CA TYR A 70 12.87 10.26 -0.07
C TYR A 70 11.96 10.25 1.17
N ASN A 71 10.67 10.52 0.98
CA ASN A 71 9.73 10.56 2.09
C ASN A 71 8.27 10.35 1.63
N LEU A 72 7.77 9.13 1.74
CA LEU A 72 6.41 8.75 1.38
C LEU A 72 5.39 9.38 2.34
N GLN A 73 4.46 10.15 1.79
CA GLN A 73 3.38 10.80 2.52
C GLN A 73 2.06 10.03 2.32
N CYS A 74 1.37 9.75 3.42
CA CYS A 74 0.18 8.92 3.47
C CYS A 74 -1.02 9.71 3.99
N LYS A 75 -2.21 9.40 3.47
CA LYS A 75 -3.50 9.92 3.92
C LYS A 75 -4.53 8.80 3.99
N THR A 76 -5.50 8.93 4.87
CA THR A 76 -6.69 8.05 4.93
C THR A 76 -7.96 8.91 5.04
N PRO A 77 -9.12 8.46 4.52
CA PRO A 77 -10.40 9.09 4.83
C PRO A 77 -10.79 9.03 6.32
N HIS A 78 -10.23 8.11 7.11
CA HIS A 78 -10.64 7.88 8.49
C HIS A 78 -9.88 8.71 9.54
N ARG A 79 -8.90 9.51 9.13
CA ARG A 79 -8.09 10.38 10.00
C ARG A 79 -7.76 11.68 9.29
N SER A 80 -7.63 12.76 10.06
CA SER A 80 -7.24 14.07 9.54
C SER A 80 -5.73 14.17 9.31
N GLY A 81 -5.34 14.99 8.34
CA GLY A 81 -3.94 15.30 8.06
C GLY A 81 -3.22 14.27 7.20
N PHE A 82 -1.88 14.36 7.22
CA PHE A 82 -0.95 13.53 6.47
C PHE A 82 0.10 12.94 7.42
N TYR A 83 0.57 11.74 7.10
CA TYR A 83 1.55 11.02 7.91
C TYR A 83 2.72 10.59 7.03
N PHE A 84 3.95 10.75 7.53
CA PHE A 84 5.16 10.37 6.82
C PHE A 84 5.58 8.95 7.19
N ALA A 85 5.75 8.10 6.18
CA ALA A 85 6.25 6.73 6.34
C ALA A 85 7.79 6.65 6.34
N GLY A 86 8.48 7.74 5.96
CA GLY A 86 9.90 7.73 5.61
C GLY A 86 10.12 7.34 4.15
N PRO A 87 11.37 7.02 3.75
CA PRO A 87 11.69 6.59 2.39
C PRO A 87 10.84 5.41 1.93
N ALA A 88 10.26 5.49 0.74
CA ALA A 88 9.59 4.33 0.16
C ALA A 88 10.58 3.19 -0.07
N LEU A 89 10.12 1.96 0.14
CA LEU A 89 10.95 0.75 0.02
C LEU A 89 11.60 0.60 -1.36
N ASP A 90 12.80 0.01 -1.39
CA ASP A 90 13.51 -0.27 -2.63
C ASP A 90 12.65 -1.13 -3.58
N GLY A 91 12.65 -0.76 -4.86
CA GLY A 91 11.78 -1.34 -5.90
C GLY A 91 10.37 -0.74 -5.98
N THR A 92 9.99 0.20 -5.12
CA THR A 92 8.69 0.92 -5.22
C THR A 92 8.67 1.74 -6.52
N PRO A 93 7.62 1.65 -7.36
CA PRO A 93 7.50 2.48 -8.56
C PRO A 93 7.39 3.97 -8.21
N CYS A 94 8.25 4.81 -8.81
CA CYS A 94 8.26 6.26 -8.60
C CYS A 94 8.11 7.06 -9.91
N GLY A 95 7.91 6.37 -11.03
CA GLY A 95 7.68 6.95 -12.34
C GLY A 95 7.73 5.88 -13.44
N SER A 96 7.49 6.28 -14.69
CA SER A 96 7.55 5.36 -15.84
C SER A 96 8.95 4.74 -15.98
N GLY A 97 9.05 3.44 -15.70
CA GLY A 97 10.32 2.70 -15.72
C GLY A 97 11.32 3.11 -14.63
N LYS A 98 10.87 3.82 -13.59
CA LYS A 98 11.70 4.30 -12.47
C LYS A 98 11.23 3.73 -11.15
N TYR A 99 12.19 3.46 -10.28
CA TYR A 99 11.95 2.82 -8.98
C TYR A 99 12.82 3.45 -7.89
N CYS A 100 12.35 3.38 -6.65
CA CYS A 100 13.10 3.80 -5.48
C CYS A 100 14.25 2.85 -5.20
N TYR A 101 15.44 3.40 -4.98
CA TYR A 101 16.63 2.67 -4.54
C TYR A 101 17.48 3.57 -3.67
N GLY A 102 17.76 3.16 -2.44
CA GLY A 102 18.57 3.94 -1.50
C GLY A 102 18.01 5.36 -1.28
N GLY A 103 16.69 5.51 -1.32
CA GLY A 103 16.01 6.80 -1.15
C GLY A 103 15.87 7.67 -2.41
N HIS A 104 16.36 7.21 -3.58
CA HIS A 104 16.33 7.98 -4.82
C HIS A 104 15.48 7.33 -5.91
N CYS A 105 14.75 8.14 -6.68
CA CYS A 105 14.00 7.68 -7.84
C CYS A 105 14.91 7.58 -9.08
N SER A 106 15.20 6.36 -9.54
CA SER A 106 16.14 6.15 -10.65
C SER A 106 15.62 5.11 -11.65
N SER A 107 16.02 5.26 -12.91
CA SER A 107 15.77 4.25 -13.95
C SER A 107 16.67 3.04 -13.68
N ARG A 108 16.06 1.90 -13.35
CA ARG A 108 16.80 0.66 -13.06
C ARG A 108 16.06 -0.54 -13.62
N GLN A 109 16.82 -1.55 -14.03
CA GLN A 109 16.27 -2.86 -14.34
C GLN A 109 15.95 -3.57 -13.03
N LEU A 110 14.68 -3.91 -12.86
CA LEU A 110 14.26 -4.73 -11.75
C LEU A 110 14.63 -6.19 -12.01
N PRO A 111 14.78 -7.01 -10.94
CA PRO A 111 14.83 -8.46 -11.07
C PRO A 111 13.55 -9.03 -11.73
N LYS A 112 13.44 -10.36 -11.73
CA LYS A 112 12.28 -11.13 -12.27
C LYS A 112 10.93 -10.41 -12.11
N PRO A 113 10.09 -10.37 -13.15
CA PRO A 113 8.79 -9.72 -13.06
C PRO A 113 7.94 -10.31 -11.92
N VAL A 114 7.31 -9.44 -11.13
CA VAL A 114 6.28 -9.86 -10.18
C VAL A 114 4.93 -9.88 -10.88
N GLN A 115 4.06 -10.81 -10.51
CA GLN A 115 2.68 -10.81 -10.97
C GLN A 115 1.98 -9.54 -10.47
N VAL A 116 1.52 -8.70 -11.39
CA VAL A 116 0.69 -7.54 -11.10
C VAL A 116 -0.72 -7.84 -11.58
N THR A 117 -1.70 -7.64 -10.71
CA THR A 117 -3.11 -7.83 -11.03
C THR A 117 -3.85 -6.54 -10.70
N PRO A 118 -4.40 -5.81 -11.69
CA PRO A 118 -5.28 -4.68 -11.44
C PRO A 118 -6.51 -5.10 -10.63
N GLY A 119 -7.05 -4.19 -9.82
CA GLY A 119 -8.30 -4.45 -9.10
C GLY A 119 -9.49 -4.50 -10.04
N GLY A 120 -10.37 -5.49 -9.85
CA GLY A 120 -11.66 -5.57 -10.54
C GLY A 120 -12.83 -5.52 -9.56
N TRP A 121 -13.90 -4.85 -9.98
CA TRP A 121 -15.13 -4.75 -9.20
C TRP A 121 -15.91 -6.06 -9.21
N SER A 122 -16.45 -6.43 -8.05
CA SER A 122 -17.51 -7.43 -7.95
C SER A 122 -18.79 -6.93 -8.63
N SER A 123 -19.71 -7.86 -8.87
CA SER A 123 -21.10 -7.51 -9.18
C SER A 123 -21.70 -6.67 -8.05
N TRP A 124 -22.65 -5.79 -8.41
CA TRP A 124 -23.39 -4.99 -7.46
C TRP A 124 -24.34 -5.85 -6.62
N MET A 125 -24.25 -5.72 -5.30
CA MET A 125 -25.19 -6.27 -4.33
C MET A 125 -26.20 -5.20 -3.94
N LYS A 126 -27.49 -5.47 -4.19
CA LYS A 126 -28.58 -4.54 -3.87
C LYS A 126 -29.11 -4.80 -2.47
N SER A 127 -29.32 -3.75 -1.69
CA SER A 127 -30.05 -3.83 -0.42
C SER A 127 -31.55 -4.00 -0.66
N SER A 128 -32.31 -4.26 0.41
CA SER A 128 -33.76 -4.04 0.39
C SER A 128 -34.10 -2.57 0.10
N CYS A 129 -35.29 -2.34 -0.43
CA CYS A 129 -35.84 -0.99 -0.56
C CYS A 129 -36.18 -0.47 0.84
N SER A 130 -35.76 0.75 1.16
CA SER A 130 -36.13 1.44 2.38
C SER A 130 -36.98 2.65 2.02
N SER A 131 -38.27 2.64 2.36
CA SER A 131 -39.11 3.85 2.35
C SER A 131 -39.40 4.36 3.76
N GLY A 132 -39.90 5.59 3.85
CA GLY A 132 -40.43 6.17 5.08
C GLY A 132 -41.86 5.67 5.37
N CYS A 133 -42.48 6.18 6.44
CA CYS A 133 -43.78 5.71 6.92
C CYS A 133 -45.00 6.12 6.06
N LEU A 134 -44.80 6.63 4.85
CA LEU A 134 -45.87 7.17 4.00
C LEU A 134 -46.24 6.16 2.90
N SER A 135 -47.51 5.78 2.83
CA SER A 135 -48.05 4.90 1.80
C SER A 135 -47.81 5.49 0.40
N ASN A 136 -47.38 4.66 -0.54
CA ASN A 136 -47.00 5.04 -1.92
C ASN A 136 -45.79 5.98 -2.05
N ALA A 137 -44.97 6.13 -1.00
CA ALA A 137 -43.72 6.89 -1.11
C ALA A 137 -42.65 6.14 -1.93
N LYS A 138 -41.82 6.89 -2.67
CA LYS A 138 -40.60 6.32 -3.26
C LYS A 138 -39.62 5.99 -2.14
N GLY A 139 -39.08 4.77 -2.17
CA GLY A 139 -37.99 4.34 -1.32
C GLY A 139 -36.61 4.54 -1.96
N ILE A 140 -35.57 4.30 -1.17
CA ILE A 140 -34.17 4.28 -1.59
C ILE A 140 -33.62 2.86 -1.43
N GLN A 141 -32.92 2.39 -2.46
CA GLN A 141 -32.17 1.14 -2.46
C GLN A 141 -30.69 1.46 -2.63
N MET A 142 -29.87 1.02 -1.67
CA MET A 142 -28.42 1.11 -1.78
C MET A 142 -27.89 -0.10 -2.54
N SER A 143 -26.92 0.09 -3.42
CA SER A 143 -26.14 -1.01 -4.00
C SER A 143 -24.67 -0.84 -3.65
N THR A 144 -24.03 -1.93 -3.24
CA THR A 144 -22.61 -1.96 -2.87
C THR A 144 -21.84 -2.95 -3.74
N ARG A 145 -20.54 -2.76 -3.90
CA ARG A 145 -19.63 -3.68 -4.58
C ARG A 145 -18.25 -3.62 -3.93
N GLU A 146 -17.46 -4.66 -4.13
CA GLU A 146 -16.11 -4.77 -3.56
C GLU A 146 -15.06 -4.85 -4.65
N CYS A 147 -13.86 -4.34 -4.37
CA CYS A 147 -12.71 -4.44 -5.28
C CYS A 147 -11.99 -5.78 -5.07
N ASN A 148 -12.64 -6.87 -5.46
CA ASN A 148 -12.19 -8.24 -5.16
C ASN A 148 -12.32 -9.22 -6.33
N ASN A 149 -12.66 -8.76 -7.55
CA ASN A 149 -12.91 -9.63 -8.70
C ASN A 149 -12.17 -9.16 -9.98
N PRO A 150 -10.84 -9.37 -10.09
CA PRO A 150 -9.96 -9.96 -9.08
C PRO A 150 -9.48 -8.93 -8.03
N PRO A 151 -8.96 -9.36 -6.87
CA PRO A 151 -8.37 -8.44 -5.91
C PRO A 151 -7.06 -7.84 -6.46
N PRO A 152 -6.79 -6.55 -6.22
CA PRO A 152 -5.56 -5.92 -6.66
C PRO A 152 -4.35 -6.57 -5.98
N LYS A 153 -3.31 -6.85 -6.76
CA LYS A 153 -2.06 -7.49 -6.29
C LYS A 153 -0.85 -6.75 -6.85
N ASN A 154 0.08 -6.40 -5.96
CA ASN A 154 1.34 -5.72 -6.30
C ASN A 154 1.12 -4.46 -7.15
N THR A 155 0.06 -3.71 -6.86
CA THR A 155 -0.32 -2.49 -7.58
C THR A 155 -0.85 -1.45 -6.61
N ASP A 156 -0.55 -0.17 -6.90
CA ASP A 156 -1.16 0.97 -6.22
C ASP A 156 -2.53 1.33 -6.81
N GLN A 157 -2.84 0.81 -8.01
CA GLN A 157 -4.12 0.99 -8.67
C GLN A 157 -5.14 0.02 -8.09
N GLY A 158 -6.10 0.56 -7.34
CA GLY A 158 -7.31 -0.14 -6.93
C GLY A 158 -8.35 -0.17 -8.06
N CYS A 159 -9.61 -0.33 -7.67
CA CYS A 159 -10.73 -0.22 -8.61
C CYS A 159 -11.19 1.23 -8.75
N GLU A 160 -11.39 1.69 -9.98
CA GLU A 160 -11.82 3.06 -10.24
C GLU A 160 -13.35 3.24 -10.08
N GLY A 161 -13.75 4.35 -9.46
CA GLY A 161 -15.17 4.69 -9.20
C GLY A 161 -15.64 4.36 -7.79
N THR A 162 -16.94 4.54 -7.52
CA THR A 162 -17.50 4.35 -6.18
C THR A 162 -17.81 2.87 -5.89
N ASN A 163 -17.70 2.49 -4.62
CA ASN A 163 -18.13 1.18 -4.12
C ASN A 163 -19.60 1.15 -3.67
N ARG A 164 -20.27 2.31 -3.66
CA ARG A 164 -21.67 2.49 -3.27
C ARG A 164 -22.41 3.35 -4.29
N GLN A 165 -23.67 3.02 -4.53
CA GLN A 165 -24.60 3.84 -5.31
C GLN A 165 -26.01 3.73 -4.72
N PHE A 166 -26.86 4.72 -5.00
CA PHE A 166 -28.22 4.79 -4.50
C PHE A 166 -29.19 4.89 -5.68
N ASN A 167 -30.23 4.09 -5.65
CA ASN A 167 -31.29 4.07 -6.66
C ASN A 167 -32.65 4.27 -5.99
N PHE A 168 -33.58 4.89 -6.69
CA PHE A 168 -34.98 4.92 -6.23
C PHE A 168 -35.64 3.58 -6.46
N CYS A 169 -36.51 3.18 -5.54
CA CYS A 169 -37.31 1.96 -5.62
C CYS A 169 -38.76 2.24 -5.21
N LYS A 170 -39.66 1.35 -5.60
CA LYS A 170 -41.01 1.30 -5.05
C LYS A 170 -40.97 0.42 -3.80
N ASP A 171 -41.56 0.89 -2.72
CA ASP A 171 -41.80 0.09 -1.52
C ASP A 171 -43.31 -0.14 -1.48
N ASP A 172 -43.76 -1.33 -1.86
CA ASP A 172 -45.18 -1.69 -1.94
C ASP A 172 -45.78 -2.00 -0.55
N LYS A 173 -45.33 -1.28 0.48
CA LYS A 173 -45.87 -1.35 1.85
C LYS A 173 -47.18 -0.60 1.97
#